data_AF-A0A5A5RH92-F1
#
_entry.id   AF-A0A5A5RH92-F1
#
_cell.length_a   1.000
_cell.length_b   1.000
_cell.length_c   1.000
_cell.angle_alpha   90.00
_cell.angle_beta   90.00
_cell.angle_gamma   90.00
#
_symmetry.space_group_name_H-M   'P 1'
#
loop_
_entity.id
_entity.type
_entity.pdbx_description
1 polymer ?
#
loop_
_entity_poly.entity_id
_entity_poly.type
_entity_poly.pdbx_seq_one_letter_code
_entity_poly.pdbx_strand_id
1 'polypeptide(L)'
;MKARYQYRIYPTDQQKRLLSQLFGCVRVVWNDTLAYCQELYRKGEKNPKYTELSERLTQSKKTKEKEWLGEVSAIPLQQSLRDLEQSYSNFFGSSVCVLQ
;
A
#
# COMPACT_ATOMS: atom_id res chain seq x y z
N MET A 1 15.06 27.70 10.12
CA MET A 1 15.89 26.83 9.25
C MET A 1 15.53 25.37 9.59
N LYS A 2 14.95 24.57 8.67
CA LYS A 2 14.70 23.14 8.93
C LYS A 2 15.97 22.36 8.57
N ALA A 3 16.67 21.80 9.56
CA ALA A 3 17.78 20.90 9.32
C ALA A 3 17.26 19.57 8.74
N ARG A 4 17.93 19.05 7.72
CA ARG A 4 17.64 17.75 7.12
C ARG A 4 18.78 16.80 7.48
N TYR A 5 18.47 15.71 8.14
CA TYR A 5 19.46 14.72 8.56
C TYR A 5 19.37 13.47 7.68
N GLN A 6 20.52 12.92 7.31
CA GLN A 6 20.63 11.67 6.59
C GLN A 6 21.36 10.66 7.48
N TYR A 7 20.74 9.51 7.70
CA TYR A 7 21.30 8.43 8.50
C TYR A 7 21.41 7.17 7.66
N ARG A 8 22.48 6.40 7.90
CA ARG A 8 22.66 5.05 7.35
C ARG A 8 22.53 4.05 8.48
N ILE A 9 21.69 3.05 8.28
CA ILE A 9 21.55 1.92 9.21
C ILE A 9 22.38 0.74 8.73
N TYR A 10 22.88 -0.05 9.67
CA TYR A 10 23.60 -1.31 9.42
C TYR A 10 22.87 -2.45 10.12
N PRO A 11 21.83 -3.02 9.48
CA PRO A 11 21.00 -4.03 10.11
C PRO A 11 21.75 -5.36 10.27
N THR A 12 21.46 -6.08 11.35
CA THR A 12 21.87 -7.48 11.54
C THR A 12 21.18 -8.37 10.51
N ASP A 13 21.67 -9.59 10.31
CA ASP A 13 21.06 -10.50 9.33
C ASP A 13 19.62 -10.87 9.68
N GLN A 14 19.28 -10.93 10.97
CA GLN A 14 17.90 -11.08 11.42
C GLN A 14 17.04 -9.88 11.00
N GLN A 15 17.53 -8.65 11.21
CA GLN A 15 16.82 -7.44 10.82
C GLN A 15 16.64 -7.36 9.30
N LYS A 16 17.65 -7.74 8.51
CA LYS A 16 17.54 -7.79 7.04
C LYS A 16 16.41 -8.73 6.58
N ARG A 17 16.29 -9.91 7.21
CA ARG A 17 15.21 -10.86 6.90
C ARG A 17 13.84 -10.28 7.23
N LEU A 18 13.66 -9.72 8.42
CA LEU A 18 12.40 -9.09 8.84
C LEU A 18 12.01 -7.91 7.93
N LEU A 19 12.97 -7.07 7.56
CA LEU A 19 12.75 -5.97 6.63
C LEU A 19 12.35 -6.48 5.24
N SER A 20 13.01 -7.53 4.75
CA SER A 20 12.68 -8.14 3.45
C SER A 20 11.27 -8.72 3.44
N GLN A 21 10.86 -9.41 4.51
CA GLN A 21 9.50 -9.89 4.69
C GLN A 21 8.50 -8.73 4.71
N LEU A 22 8.77 -7.69 5.50
CA LEU A 22 7.91 -6.52 5.61
C LEU A 22 7.71 -5.84 4.24
N PHE A 23 8.80 -5.55 3.53
CA PHE A 23 8.73 -4.91 2.21
C PHE A 23 8.06 -5.81 1.17
N GLY A 24 8.26 -7.11 1.25
CA GLY A 24 7.54 -8.09 0.42
C GLY A 24 6.03 -8.03 0.66
N CYS A 25 5.59 -8.06 1.92
CA CYS A 25 4.18 -7.95 2.29
C CYS A 25 3.56 -6.63 1.81
N VAL A 26 4.26 -5.51 2.03
CA VAL A 26 3.83 -4.17 1.58
C VAL A 26 3.63 -4.15 0.07
N ARG A 27 4.55 -4.73 -0.70
CA ARG A 27 4.45 -4.79 -2.16
C ARG A 27 3.25 -5.61 -2.63
N VAL A 28 2.98 -6.74 -1.97
CA VAL A 28 1.81 -7.57 -2.31
C VAL A 28 0.50 -6.82 -2.03
N VAL A 29 0.37 -6.21 -0.85
CA VAL A 29 -0.81 -5.41 -0.49
C VAL A 29 -1.01 -4.25 -1.46
N TRP A 30 0.06 -3.55 -1.84
CA TRP A 30 0.01 -2.48 -2.84
C TRP A 30 -0.54 -2.99 -4.18
N ASN A 31 0.04 -4.07 -4.72
CA ASN A 31 -0.35 -4.61 -6.02
C ASN A 31 -1.80 -5.14 -6.00
N ASP A 32 -2.19 -5.85 -4.95
CA ASP A 32 -3.56 -6.36 -4.78
C ASP A 32 -4.61 -5.25 -4.72
N THR A 33 -4.24 -4.12 -4.11
CA THR A 33 -5.11 -2.96 -3.96
C THR A 33 -5.17 -2.17 -5.26
N LEU A 34 -4.02 -1.96 -5.91
CA LEU A 34 -3.94 -1.32 -7.22
C LEU A 34 -4.77 -2.08 -8.27
N ALA A 35 -4.65 -3.41 -8.34
CA ALA A 35 -5.42 -4.23 -9.26
C ALA A 35 -6.94 -4.07 -9.04
N TYR A 36 -7.38 -4.01 -7.78
CA TYR A 36 -8.77 -3.77 -7.43
C TYR A 36 -9.25 -2.37 -7.84
N CYS A 37 -8.48 -1.33 -7.55
CA CYS A 37 -8.81 0.03 -8.00
C CYS A 37 -8.87 0.15 -9.53
N GLN A 38 -7.97 -0.53 -10.26
CA GLN A 38 -8.00 -0.57 -11.72
C GLN A 38 -9.25 -1.29 -12.26
N GLU A 39 -9.69 -2.36 -11.60
CA GLU A 39 -10.92 -3.06 -11.97
C GLU A 39 -12.15 -2.15 -11.80
N LEU A 40 -12.28 -1.48 -10.65
CA LEU A 40 -13.36 -0.52 -10.40
C LEU A 40 -13.35 0.63 -11.41
N TYR A 41 -12.17 1.17 -11.71
CA TYR A 41 -12.02 2.22 -12.71
C TYR A 41 -12.50 1.77 -14.10
N ARG A 42 -12.14 0.54 -14.53
CA ARG A 42 -12.61 -0.02 -15.82
C ARG A 42 -14.13 -0.22 -15.85
N LYS A 43 -14.76 -0.47 -14.71
CA LYS A 43 -16.22 -0.57 -14.59
C LYS A 43 -16.92 0.79 -14.50
N GLY A 44 -16.17 1.89 -14.46
CA GLY A 44 -16.72 3.24 -14.26
C GLY A 44 -17.21 3.48 -12.84
N GLU A 45 -16.79 2.65 -11.88
CA GLU A 45 -17.15 2.78 -10.48
C GLU A 45 -16.31 3.84 -9.77
N LYS A 46 -16.77 4.27 -8.59
CA LYS A 46 -16.03 5.25 -7.78
C LYS A 46 -14.77 4.61 -7.22
N ASN A 47 -13.72 5.41 -7.10
CA ASN A 47 -12.50 4.97 -6.42
C ASN A 47 -12.80 4.63 -4.95
N PRO A 48 -12.29 3.49 -4.46
CA PRO A 48 -12.53 3.06 -3.09
C PRO A 48 -11.78 3.97 -2.12
N LYS A 49 -12.38 4.22 -0.95
CA LYS A 49 -11.74 4.99 0.13
C LYS A 49 -10.84 4.09 0.97
N TYR A 50 -9.92 4.68 1.72
CA TYR A 50 -9.04 3.97 2.65
C TYR A 50 -9.79 2.99 3.56
N THR A 51 -10.96 3.38 4.10
CA THR A 51 -11.76 2.53 4.99
C THR A 51 -12.14 1.21 4.32
N GLU A 52 -12.64 1.28 3.09
CA GLU A 52 -13.03 0.10 2.29
C GLU A 52 -11.82 -0.78 1.96
N LEU A 53 -10.71 -0.16 1.57
CA LEU A 53 -9.46 -0.88 1.29
C LEU A 53 -8.90 -1.56 2.55
N SER A 54 -9.03 -0.93 3.72
CA SER A 54 -8.59 -1.47 5.01
C SER A 54 -9.47 -2.64 5.45
N GLU A 55 -10.78 -2.57 5.23
CA GLU A 55 -11.71 -3.67 5.47
C GLU A 55 -11.39 -4.86 4.56
N ARG A 56 -11.18 -4.61 3.27
CA ARG A 56 -10.77 -5.63 2.29
C ARG A 56 -9.46 -6.30 2.70
N LEU A 57 -8.45 -5.53 3.11
CA LEU A 57 -7.19 -6.07 3.62
C LEU A 57 -7.42 -6.96 4.86
N THR A 58 -8.30 -6.54 5.77
CA THR A 58 -8.62 -7.30 6.98
C THR A 58 -9.28 -8.64 6.64
N GLN A 59 -10.18 -8.69 5.65
CA GLN A 59 -10.76 -9.95 5.19
C GLN A 59 -9.73 -10.80 4.45
N SER A 60 -8.90 -10.18 3.62
CA SER A 60 -7.84 -10.89 2.88
C SER A 60 -6.86 -11.61 3.80
N LYS A 61 -6.53 -11.03 4.95
CA LYS A 61 -5.66 -11.66 5.96
C LYS A 61 -6.25 -12.91 6.61
N LYS A 62 -7.56 -13.13 6.51
CA LYS A 62 -8.23 -14.32 7.05
C LYS A 62 -8.23 -15.49 6.08
N THR A 63 -7.84 -15.28 4.81
CA THR A 63 -7.76 -16.37 3.84
C THR A 63 -6.44 -17.12 3.99
N LYS A 64 -6.46 -18.43 3.73
CA LYS A 64 -5.25 -19.27 3.86
C LYS A 64 -4.13 -18.83 2.92
N GLU A 65 -4.45 -18.26 1.76
CA GLU A 65 -3.42 -17.81 0.81
C GLU A 65 -2.67 -16.57 1.29
N LYS A 66 -3.22 -15.82 2.26
CA LYS A 66 -2.74 -14.50 2.66
C LYS A 66 -2.64 -14.29 4.17
N GLU A 67 -2.77 -15.36 4.96
CA GLU A 67 -2.60 -15.32 6.41
C GLU A 67 -1.20 -14.84 6.85
N TRP A 68 -0.18 -15.12 6.04
CA TRP A 68 1.21 -14.68 6.25
C TRP A 68 1.37 -13.15 6.25
N LEU A 69 0.41 -12.38 5.70
CA LEU A 69 0.38 -10.91 5.86
C LEU A 69 0.13 -10.48 7.32
N GLY A 70 -0.26 -11.40 8.19
CA GLY A 70 -0.38 -11.22 9.63
C GLY A 70 0.95 -11.36 10.39
N GLU A 71 2.00 -11.90 9.77
CA GLU A 71 3.31 -12.10 10.41
C GLU A 71 4.12 -10.80 10.56
N VAL A 72 3.75 -9.76 9.82
CA VAL A 72 4.39 -8.44 9.84
C VAL A 72 3.49 -7.38 10.47
N SER A 73 4.10 -6.26 10.89
CA SER A 73 3.33 -5.13 11.41
C SER A 73 2.26 -4.68 10.40
N ALA A 74 1.05 -4.42 10.90
CA ALA A 74 -0.04 -3.92 10.08
C ALA A 74 0.16 -2.44 9.67
N ILE A 75 0.99 -1.68 10.38
CA ILE A 75 1.16 -0.24 10.16
C ILE A 75 1.67 0.06 8.74
N PRO A 76 2.76 -0.57 8.24
CA PRO A 76 3.25 -0.29 6.89
C PRO A 76 2.29 -0.78 5.80
N LEU A 77 1.52 -1.84 6.05
CA LEU A 77 0.49 -2.32 5.13
C LEU A 77 -0.64 -1.29 5.00
N GLN A 78 -1.14 -0.77 6.12
CA GLN A 78 -2.13 0.31 6.10
C GLN A 78 -1.59 1.59 5.47
N GLN A 79 -0.31 1.92 5.70
CA GLN A 79 0.31 3.07 5.06
C GLN A 79 0.33 2.93 3.54
N SER A 80 0.62 1.74 3.01
CA SER A 80 0.56 1.51 1.56
C SER A 80 -0.83 1.75 0.95
N LEU A 81 -1.91 1.51 1.71
CA LEU A 81 -3.27 1.82 1.26
C LEU A 81 -3.49 3.34 1.18
N ARG A 82 -3.01 4.10 2.17
CA ARG A 82 -3.10 5.57 2.17
C ARG A 82 -2.28 6.19 1.05
N ASP A 83 -1.08 5.66 0.82
CA ASP A 83 -0.21 6.12 -0.25
C ASP A 83 -0.87 5.89 -1.62
N LEU A 84 -1.60 4.78 -1.79
CA LEU A 84 -2.36 4.51 -3.00
C LEU A 84 -3.57 5.44 -3.16
N GLU A 85 -4.34 5.66 -2.09
CA GLU A 85 -5.46 6.61 -2.08
C GLU A 85 -5.00 8.03 -2.45
N GLN A 86 -3.87 8.47 -1.90
CA GLN A 86 -3.26 9.75 -2.24
C GLN A 86 -2.79 9.79 -3.70
N SER A 87 -2.19 8.71 -4.21
CA SER A 87 -1.77 8.61 -5.61
C SER A 87 -2.97 8.73 -6.56
N TYR A 88 -4.08 8.05 -6.26
CA TYR A 88 -5.32 8.15 -7.03
C TYR A 88 -5.93 9.55 -6.93
N SER A 89 -6.00 10.11 -5.72
CA SER A 89 -6.49 11.48 -5.51
C SER A 89 -5.67 12.52 -6.29
N ASN A 90 -4.35 12.35 -6.35
CA ASN A 90 -3.47 13.20 -7.14
C ASN A 90 -3.69 13.00 -8.65
N PHE A 91 -3.87 11.76 -9.09
CA PHE A 91 -4.13 11.44 -10.50
C PHE A 91 -5.42 12.09 -11.00
N PHE A 92 -6.50 12.09 -10.20
CA PHE A 92 -7.78 12.69 -10.57
C PHE A 92 -7.90 14.17 -10.20
N GLY A 93 -7.16 14.65 -9.21
CA GLY A 93 -7.22 16.02 -8.69
C GLY A 93 -6.18 16.97 -9.28
N SER A 94 -5.15 16.45 -9.95
CA SER A 94 -4.20 17.30 -10.67
C SER A 94 -4.83 17.74 -11.99
N SER A 95 -5.20 19.02 -12.08
CA SER A 95 -5.49 19.71 -13.34
C SER A 95 -4.23 19.90 -14.20
N VAL A 96 -3.49 18.81 -14.47
CA VAL A 96 -2.61 18.71 -15.63
C VAL A 96 -3.33 17.79 -16.60
N CYS A 97 -4.20 18.42 -17.39
CA CYS A 97 -4.74 17.88 -18.62
C CYS A 97 -3.61 17.33 -19.49
N VAL A 98 -3.53 16.01 -19.69
CA VAL A 98 -3.52 15.27 -20.98
C VAL A 98 -3.78 13.80 -20.59
N LEU A 99 -4.86 13.12 -21.00
CA LEU A 99 -5.07 12.45 -22.28
C LEU A 99 -6.54 11.98 -22.26
N GLN A 100 -7.46 12.53 -23.08
CA GLN A 100 -7.76 12.05 -24.44
C GLN A 100 -6.81 11.01 -25.02
#